data_AF-A0A0C9RTG3-F1
#
_entry.id   AF-A0A0C9RTG3-F1
#
_cell.length_a   1.000
_cell.length_b   1.000
_cell.length_c   1.000
_cell.angle_alpha   90.00
_cell.angle_beta   90.00
_cell.angle_gamma   90.00
#
_symmetry.space_group_name_H-M   'P 1'
#
loop_
_entity.id
_entity.type
_entity.pdbx_description
1 polymer ?
#
loop_
_entity_poly.entity_id
_entity_poly.type
_entity_poly.pdbx_seq_one_letter_code
_entity_poly.pdbx_strand_id
1 'polypeptide(L)'
;MENPGETVARRKSPTKTKWFNFRVLSPTSAILRGSYSMTDKHFKFQSRGKQGTATAVMAIVLGSICEAKMWTKSDVDGVLEAGDKLYRTSQTRNKIDPSTYMTTDMIYPEFFFKDYKCLISTESKNVYGNVFAESVGCPDFSDGLTRFFRTENCCVVTAQGASVGIWQCTNIGYFYFDGAPCSGSGDRCSDGVACLIHFKSLEPLRDLFLRNLNRRQDSRYCIDKIAILRVTRINRWPAFSPKSPEPVRRSEKAIDCTEALSKPDKPLSIVINKEPVVITLSNYSLDRKFAAIPLINQNAFDTGYPYKDLEVNIPSTFKALSKGISVLHGWTHESSEMYKGKGAQNVANCLMAIAMKALNDPRAWLRETLDQVLTLGDALHAETKLAKPNLKSLTAADFNETRVKIEGKRMFVSVDLMTAVGTLNSKNPSVLNLKQALEEFFAEHTEGVLETSSVAVAVWTLGDGYFYSFDPRECDIAGVRVVEEKKSGK
;
A
#
# COMPACT_ATOMS: atom_id res chain seq x y z
N MET A 1 -38.95 2.50 -66.85
CA MET A 1 -37.80 1.58 -66.81
C MET A 1 -36.83 2.12 -65.80
N GLU A 2 -36.74 1.49 -64.64
CA GLU A 2 -35.83 1.87 -63.56
C GLU A 2 -34.66 0.88 -63.54
N ASN A 3 -33.45 1.37 -63.26
CA ASN A 3 -32.27 0.51 -63.15
C ASN A 3 -32.19 -0.06 -61.71
N PRO A 4 -31.98 -1.37 -61.52
CA PRO A 4 -32.02 -1.99 -60.19
C PRO A 4 -30.81 -1.56 -59.34
N GLY A 5 -31.06 -1.26 -58.06
CA GLY A 5 -30.04 -0.74 -57.15
C GLY A 5 -29.02 -1.79 -56.67
N GLU A 6 -27.75 -1.42 -56.67
CA GLU A 6 -26.70 -2.21 -56.02
C GLU A 6 -26.93 -2.27 -54.51
N THR A 7 -27.26 -3.46 -54.00
CA THR A 7 -27.36 -3.70 -52.56
C THR A 7 -25.96 -3.81 -51.97
N VAL A 8 -25.42 -2.69 -51.48
CA VAL A 8 -24.13 -2.62 -50.79
C VAL A 8 -24.13 -3.56 -49.57
N ALA A 9 -23.58 -4.76 -49.77
CA ALA A 9 -23.54 -5.80 -48.76
C ALA A 9 -22.65 -5.37 -47.59
N ARG A 10 -23.27 -4.89 -46.50
CA ARG A 10 -22.60 -4.62 -45.22
C ARG A 10 -21.87 -5.89 -44.76
N ARG A 11 -20.55 -5.94 -44.99
CA ARG A 11 -19.66 -6.98 -44.44
C ARG A 11 -19.83 -7.01 -42.92
N LYS A 12 -20.58 -7.98 -42.40
CA LYS A 12 -20.64 -8.26 -40.97
C LYS A 12 -19.21 -8.52 -40.50
N SER A 13 -18.77 -7.79 -39.47
CA SER A 13 -17.48 -8.04 -38.86
C SER A 13 -17.43 -9.49 -38.35
N PRO A 14 -16.29 -10.20 -38.48
CA PRO A 14 -16.22 -11.59 -38.05
C PRO A 14 -16.52 -11.67 -36.55
N THR A 15 -17.52 -12.49 -36.20
CA THR A 15 -17.94 -12.74 -34.82
C THR A 15 -16.75 -13.28 -34.04
N LYS A 16 -16.15 -12.46 -33.18
CA LYS A 16 -14.95 -12.80 -32.41
C LYS A 16 -15.28 -13.96 -31.47
N THR A 17 -14.91 -15.19 -31.87
CA THR A 17 -15.05 -16.39 -31.04
C THR A 17 -14.39 -16.15 -29.69
N LYS A 18 -15.14 -16.45 -28.62
CA LYS A 18 -14.67 -16.34 -27.24
C LYS A 18 -14.46 -17.71 -26.62
N TRP A 19 -13.54 -17.76 -25.68
CA TRP A 19 -13.40 -18.84 -24.71
C TRP A 19 -13.59 -18.21 -23.33
N PHE A 20 -14.76 -18.43 -22.71
CA PHE A 20 -15.23 -17.63 -21.56
C PHE A 20 -15.12 -16.11 -21.86
N ASN A 21 -14.37 -15.36 -21.06
CA ASN A 21 -14.14 -13.92 -21.25
C ASN A 21 -13.00 -13.61 -22.25
N PHE A 22 -12.21 -14.62 -22.63
CA PHE A 22 -11.02 -14.47 -23.47
C PHE A 22 -11.42 -14.41 -24.96
N ARG A 23 -10.71 -13.60 -25.74
CA ARG A 23 -10.76 -13.62 -27.21
C ARG A 23 -9.86 -14.74 -27.72
N VAL A 24 -10.39 -15.65 -28.53
CA VAL A 24 -9.57 -16.71 -29.15
C VAL A 24 -8.50 -16.07 -30.06
N LEU A 25 -7.26 -16.57 -29.95
CA LEU A 25 -6.13 -16.21 -30.81
C LEU A 25 -5.84 -17.33 -31.83
N SER A 26 -5.86 -18.58 -31.38
CA SER A 26 -5.59 -19.76 -32.21
C SER A 26 -6.40 -20.96 -31.68
N PRO A 27 -6.37 -22.13 -32.35
CA PRO A 27 -6.93 -23.37 -31.79
C PRO A 27 -6.30 -23.82 -30.45
N THR A 28 -5.16 -23.23 -30.05
CA THR A 28 -4.40 -23.57 -28.84
C THR A 28 -4.25 -22.42 -27.84
N SER A 29 -4.72 -21.20 -28.12
CA SER A 29 -4.61 -20.06 -27.19
C SER A 29 -5.72 -19.01 -27.29
N ALA A 30 -5.97 -18.31 -26.17
CA ALA A 30 -6.94 -17.21 -26.06
C ALA A 30 -6.43 -16.13 -25.09
N ILE A 31 -6.78 -14.85 -25.34
CA ILE A 31 -6.28 -13.69 -24.58
C ILE A 31 -7.41 -12.90 -23.90
N LEU A 32 -7.17 -12.56 -22.63
CA LEU A 32 -7.87 -11.55 -21.85
C LEU A 32 -6.92 -10.35 -21.69
N ARG A 33 -7.41 -9.12 -21.90
CA ARG A 33 -6.63 -7.88 -21.78
C ARG A 33 -7.23 -7.00 -20.68
N GLY A 34 -6.38 -6.31 -19.94
CA GLY A 34 -6.76 -5.26 -19.00
C GLY A 34 -7.23 -3.97 -19.70
N SER A 35 -7.42 -2.93 -18.91
CA SER A 35 -7.62 -1.54 -19.31
C SER A 35 -6.31 -0.83 -19.63
N TYR A 36 -5.24 -1.18 -18.92
CA TYR A 36 -3.94 -0.51 -18.93
C TYR A 36 -2.80 -1.50 -18.66
N SER A 37 -1.57 -1.01 -18.55
CA SER A 37 -0.36 -1.79 -18.22
C SER A 37 0.34 -1.21 -16.99
N MET A 38 1.29 -1.96 -16.43
CA MET A 38 2.13 -1.53 -15.29
C MET A 38 2.91 -0.22 -15.52
N THR A 39 3.02 0.23 -16.78
CA THR A 39 3.67 1.50 -17.17
C THR A 39 2.71 2.67 -17.33
N ASP A 40 1.41 2.48 -17.06
CA ASP A 40 0.40 3.54 -17.21
C ASP A 40 0.57 4.67 -16.18
N LYS A 41 0.23 5.90 -16.59
CA LYS A 41 0.58 7.14 -15.88
C LYS A 41 -0.08 7.31 -14.51
N HIS A 42 -1.18 6.60 -14.22
CA HIS A 42 -1.80 6.65 -12.88
C HIS A 42 -0.93 5.97 -11.80
N PHE A 43 -0.10 4.99 -12.16
CA PHE A 43 0.88 4.43 -11.23
C PHE A 43 1.95 5.48 -10.85
N LYS A 44 2.31 5.48 -9.55
CA LYS A 44 3.27 6.42 -8.95
C LYS A 44 4.64 6.29 -9.65
N PHE A 45 5.29 7.43 -9.92
CA PHE A 45 6.55 7.46 -10.68
C PHE A 45 7.65 6.56 -10.10
N GLN A 46 7.66 6.37 -8.77
CA GLN A 46 8.62 5.55 -8.06
C GLN A 46 8.52 4.04 -8.40
N SER A 47 7.31 3.54 -8.67
CA SER A 47 6.98 2.12 -8.87
C SER A 47 6.56 1.76 -10.29
N ARG A 48 5.97 2.70 -11.05
CA ARG A 48 5.50 2.53 -12.43
C ARG A 48 6.58 1.98 -13.35
N GLY A 49 6.31 0.85 -13.99
CA GLY A 49 7.25 0.14 -14.85
C GLY A 49 8.29 -0.72 -14.12
N LYS A 50 8.29 -0.74 -12.78
CA LYS A 50 9.20 -1.56 -11.95
C LYS A 50 8.47 -2.69 -11.21
N GLN A 51 7.15 -2.62 -11.09
CA GLN A 51 6.33 -3.55 -10.29
C GLN A 51 6.09 -4.93 -10.94
N GLY A 52 6.78 -5.25 -12.04
CA GLY A 52 6.54 -6.46 -12.86
C GLY A 52 6.53 -7.76 -12.05
N THR A 53 7.60 -8.04 -11.31
CA THR A 53 7.73 -9.22 -10.44
C THR A 53 6.58 -9.33 -9.43
N ALA A 54 6.19 -8.21 -8.82
CA ALA A 54 5.09 -8.18 -7.86
C ALA A 54 3.72 -8.43 -8.54
N THR A 55 3.48 -7.88 -9.75
CA THR A 55 2.26 -8.20 -10.52
C THR A 55 2.21 -9.66 -10.96
N ALA A 56 3.35 -10.26 -11.32
CA ALA A 56 3.45 -11.68 -11.66
C ALA A 56 3.14 -12.60 -10.47
N VAL A 57 3.65 -12.29 -9.27
CA VAL A 57 3.28 -12.96 -8.02
C VAL A 57 1.79 -12.79 -7.72
N MET A 58 1.25 -11.58 -7.86
CA MET A 58 -0.17 -11.32 -7.60
C MET A 58 -1.11 -12.06 -8.56
N ALA A 59 -0.70 -12.25 -9.82
CA ALA A 59 -1.47 -13.02 -10.79
C ALA A 59 -1.61 -14.49 -10.37
N ILE A 60 -0.51 -15.10 -9.91
CA ILE A 60 -0.46 -16.48 -9.41
C ILE A 60 -1.32 -16.62 -8.14
N VAL A 61 -1.25 -15.65 -7.23
CA VAL A 61 -2.10 -15.63 -6.01
C VAL A 61 -3.58 -15.53 -6.36
N LEU A 62 -4.00 -14.61 -7.24
CA LEU A 62 -5.40 -14.56 -7.69
C LEU A 62 -5.81 -15.86 -8.42
N GLY A 63 -4.90 -16.46 -9.18
CA GLY A 63 -5.12 -17.73 -9.90
C GLY A 63 -5.36 -18.94 -8.99
N SER A 64 -4.92 -18.87 -7.73
CA SER A 64 -5.26 -19.84 -6.68
C SER A 64 -6.58 -19.56 -5.95
N ILE A 65 -7.04 -18.31 -6.00
CA ILE A 65 -8.26 -17.83 -5.29
C ILE A 65 -9.50 -17.99 -6.17
N CYS A 66 -9.39 -17.74 -7.48
CA CYS A 66 -10.49 -17.92 -8.42
C CYS A 66 -10.02 -18.47 -9.77
N GLU A 67 -10.90 -19.24 -10.43
CA GLU A 67 -10.58 -19.92 -11.68
C GLU A 67 -10.18 -18.93 -12.79
N ALA A 68 -8.93 -19.03 -13.27
CA ALA A 68 -8.37 -18.12 -14.26
C ALA A 68 -9.17 -18.02 -15.58
N LYS A 69 -9.91 -19.07 -15.96
CA LYS A 69 -10.84 -19.05 -17.10
C LYS A 69 -12.02 -18.07 -16.94
N MET A 70 -12.39 -17.75 -15.70
CA MET A 70 -13.52 -16.89 -15.35
C MET A 70 -13.14 -15.42 -15.14
N TRP A 71 -11.84 -15.09 -15.11
CA TRP A 71 -11.37 -13.72 -14.89
C TRP A 71 -11.95 -12.72 -15.89
N THR A 72 -12.11 -11.48 -15.44
CA THR A 72 -12.58 -10.35 -16.24
C THR A 72 -11.45 -9.35 -16.52
N LYS A 73 -11.73 -8.32 -17.32
CA LYS A 73 -10.85 -7.15 -17.50
C LYS A 73 -10.46 -6.52 -16.14
N SER A 74 -11.43 -6.42 -15.23
CA SER A 74 -11.27 -5.90 -13.86
C SER A 74 -10.34 -6.75 -13.00
N ASP A 75 -10.26 -8.05 -13.24
CA ASP A 75 -9.35 -8.94 -12.50
C ASP A 75 -7.89 -8.80 -12.97
N VAL A 76 -7.67 -8.59 -14.27
CA VAL A 76 -6.34 -8.23 -14.81
C VAL A 76 -5.89 -6.87 -14.26
N ASP A 77 -6.77 -5.88 -14.25
CA ASP A 77 -6.49 -4.53 -13.72
C ASP A 77 -6.23 -4.58 -12.20
N GLY A 78 -7.05 -5.30 -11.43
CA GLY A 78 -6.88 -5.47 -9.98
C GLY A 78 -5.61 -6.23 -9.58
N VAL A 79 -5.03 -7.05 -10.46
CA VAL A 79 -3.68 -7.64 -10.27
C VAL A 79 -2.58 -6.59 -10.45
N LEU A 80 -2.75 -5.61 -11.34
CA LEU A 80 -1.81 -4.49 -11.48
C LEU A 80 -1.81 -3.61 -10.23
N GLU A 81 -2.99 -3.23 -9.72
CA GLU A 81 -3.13 -2.43 -8.48
C GLU A 81 -2.49 -3.14 -7.28
N ALA A 82 -2.82 -4.41 -7.08
CA ALA A 82 -2.28 -5.20 -5.99
C ALA A 82 -0.76 -5.42 -6.13
N GLY A 83 -0.27 -5.58 -7.36
CA GLY A 83 1.17 -5.71 -7.64
C GLY A 83 1.95 -4.41 -7.40
N ASP A 84 1.39 -3.25 -7.73
CA ASP A 84 1.98 -1.94 -7.37
C ASP A 84 2.01 -1.72 -5.86
N LYS A 85 0.92 -2.07 -5.14
CA LYS A 85 0.88 -2.06 -3.67
C LYS A 85 1.93 -3.01 -3.08
N LEU A 86 2.04 -4.25 -3.58
CA LEU A 86 3.00 -5.25 -3.11
C LEU A 86 4.45 -4.83 -3.41
N TYR A 87 4.73 -4.25 -4.57
CA TYR A 87 6.04 -3.67 -4.89
C TYR A 87 6.42 -2.57 -3.88
N ARG A 88 5.55 -1.58 -3.67
CA ARG A 88 5.80 -0.49 -2.71
C ARG A 88 5.97 -0.99 -1.27
N THR A 89 5.14 -1.95 -0.87
CA THR A 89 5.21 -2.57 0.46
C THR A 89 6.54 -3.31 0.64
N SER A 90 6.96 -4.08 -0.36
CA SER A 90 8.23 -4.82 -0.35
C SER A 90 9.43 -3.87 -0.29
N GLN A 91 9.41 -2.81 -1.11
CA GLN A 91 10.44 -1.77 -1.13
C GLN A 91 10.62 -1.11 0.25
N THR A 92 9.52 -0.69 0.89
CA THR A 92 9.57 -0.05 2.22
C THR A 92 9.93 -1.04 3.34
N ARG A 93 9.34 -2.24 3.37
CA ARG A 93 9.58 -3.24 4.44
C ARG A 93 11.01 -3.78 4.41
N ASN A 94 11.51 -4.10 3.21
CA ASN A 94 12.83 -4.71 3.02
C ASN A 94 13.95 -3.67 2.76
N LYS A 95 13.61 -2.37 2.79
CA LYS A 95 14.54 -1.23 2.58
C LYS A 95 15.32 -1.31 1.27
N ILE A 96 14.64 -1.71 0.19
CA ILE A 96 15.24 -1.92 -1.13
C ILE A 96 15.47 -0.56 -1.79
N ASP A 97 16.67 -0.35 -2.34
CA ASP A 97 17.00 0.90 -3.04
C ASP A 97 16.12 1.13 -4.29
N PRO A 98 15.63 2.36 -4.56
CA PRO A 98 14.73 2.64 -5.69
C PRO A 98 15.29 2.37 -7.10
N SER A 99 16.61 2.16 -7.27
CA SER A 99 17.25 1.74 -8.51
C SER A 99 17.37 0.22 -8.66
N THR A 100 17.20 -0.54 -7.57
CA THR A 100 17.34 -2.00 -7.56
C THR A 100 16.15 -2.67 -8.24
N TYR A 101 16.43 -3.65 -9.10
CA TYR A 101 15.41 -4.51 -9.69
C TYR A 101 14.87 -5.48 -8.65
N MET A 102 13.55 -5.51 -8.45
CA MET A 102 12.92 -6.36 -7.45
C MET A 102 12.79 -7.81 -7.95
N THR A 103 13.62 -8.71 -7.42
CA THR A 103 13.53 -10.15 -7.64
C THR A 103 12.52 -10.81 -6.69
N THR A 104 12.23 -12.09 -6.87
CA THR A 104 11.18 -12.80 -6.09
C THR A 104 11.54 -13.01 -4.62
N ASP A 105 12.82 -13.13 -4.28
CA ASP A 105 13.35 -13.15 -2.91
C ASP A 105 13.21 -11.80 -2.19
N MET A 106 13.04 -10.70 -2.96
CA MET A 106 12.82 -9.37 -2.42
C MET A 106 11.34 -9.04 -2.13
N ILE A 107 10.39 -9.89 -2.55
CA ILE A 107 8.96 -9.71 -2.29
C ILE A 107 8.66 -9.98 -0.81
N TYR A 108 7.95 -9.07 -0.15
CA TYR A 108 7.54 -9.25 1.24
C TYR A 108 6.49 -10.38 1.33
N PRO A 109 6.69 -11.43 2.15
CA PRO A 109 5.96 -12.69 2.01
C PRO A 109 4.53 -12.69 2.59
N GLU A 110 4.17 -11.77 3.50
CA GLU A 110 2.83 -11.67 4.07
C GLU A 110 2.14 -10.36 3.68
N PHE A 111 1.03 -10.43 2.95
CA PHE A 111 0.31 -9.27 2.42
C PHE A 111 -1.20 -9.50 2.32
N PHE A 112 -1.94 -8.44 2.00
CA PHE A 112 -3.40 -8.45 1.86
C PHE A 112 -3.81 -8.18 0.40
N PHE A 113 -4.83 -8.88 -0.07
CA PHE A 113 -5.37 -8.76 -1.42
C PHE A 113 -6.88 -9.02 -1.42
N LYS A 114 -7.67 -8.02 -1.84
CA LYS A 114 -9.14 -8.01 -1.63
C LYS A 114 -9.43 -8.37 -0.16
N ASP A 115 -10.29 -9.34 0.14
CA ASP A 115 -10.60 -9.80 1.51
C ASP A 115 -9.64 -10.88 2.05
N TYR A 116 -8.52 -11.14 1.38
CA TYR A 116 -7.64 -12.27 1.70
C TYR A 116 -6.30 -11.81 2.28
N LYS A 117 -5.91 -12.41 3.41
CA LYS A 117 -4.53 -12.38 3.89
C LYS A 117 -3.77 -13.55 3.28
N CYS A 118 -2.70 -13.23 2.56
CA CYS A 118 -1.87 -14.17 1.83
C CYS A 118 -0.49 -14.28 2.50
N LEU A 119 0.02 -15.49 2.60
CA LEU A 119 1.40 -15.79 2.97
C LEU A 119 1.98 -16.68 1.87
N ILE A 120 3.10 -16.27 1.30
CA ILE A 120 3.84 -17.01 0.28
C ILE A 120 5.27 -17.34 0.75
N SER A 121 5.92 -18.26 0.05
CA SER A 121 7.37 -18.43 0.04
C SER A 121 7.86 -18.36 -1.41
N THR A 122 9.05 -17.81 -1.62
CA THR A 122 9.67 -17.67 -2.94
C THR A 122 10.98 -18.47 -2.99
N GLU A 123 10.98 -19.52 -3.81
CA GLU A 123 12.16 -20.37 -4.06
C GLU A 123 12.87 -19.81 -5.30
N SER A 124 13.71 -18.79 -5.07
CA SER A 124 14.46 -18.09 -6.12
C SER A 124 15.56 -18.95 -6.73
N LYS A 125 15.84 -18.74 -8.03
CA LYS A 125 16.88 -19.44 -8.81
C LYS A 125 16.68 -20.96 -8.90
N ASN A 126 15.44 -21.45 -8.75
CA ASN A 126 15.10 -22.87 -8.80
C ASN A 126 15.51 -23.51 -10.15
N VAL A 127 15.24 -22.83 -11.28
CA VAL A 127 15.86 -23.12 -12.58
C VAL A 127 16.42 -21.84 -13.18
N TYR A 128 17.61 -21.89 -13.76
CA TYR A 128 18.23 -20.79 -14.49
C TYR A 128 19.09 -21.30 -15.64
N GLY A 129 19.30 -20.44 -16.65
CA GLY A 129 20.12 -20.73 -17.83
C GLY A 129 20.13 -19.56 -18.80
N ASN A 130 20.59 -19.78 -20.04
CA ASN A 130 20.52 -18.75 -21.08
C ASN A 130 19.26 -18.94 -21.94
N VAL A 131 18.73 -17.87 -22.49
CA VAL A 131 17.47 -17.86 -23.23
C VAL A 131 17.59 -18.65 -24.55
N PHE A 132 18.76 -18.67 -25.19
CA PHE A 132 18.98 -19.36 -26.48
C PHE A 132 20.09 -20.41 -26.46
N ALA A 133 21.21 -20.20 -25.78
CA ALA A 133 22.34 -21.14 -25.77
C ALA A 133 22.32 -22.08 -24.56
N GLU A 134 22.27 -23.39 -24.80
CA GLU A 134 22.66 -24.37 -23.79
C GLU A 134 24.15 -24.18 -23.45
N SER A 135 24.47 -24.15 -22.16
CA SER A 135 25.85 -24.09 -21.66
C SER A 135 26.03 -25.12 -20.56
N VAL A 136 27.22 -25.70 -20.40
CA VAL A 136 27.46 -26.86 -19.52
C VAL A 136 26.81 -26.70 -18.14
N GLY A 137 25.81 -27.54 -17.84
CA GLY A 137 25.05 -27.54 -16.58
C GLY A 137 23.85 -26.59 -16.50
N CYS A 138 23.60 -25.75 -17.51
CA CYS A 138 22.50 -24.78 -17.56
C CYS A 138 21.62 -25.01 -18.81
N PRO A 139 20.35 -25.42 -18.65
CA PRO A 139 19.46 -25.71 -19.79
C PRO A 139 19.02 -24.45 -20.54
N ASP A 140 18.63 -24.60 -21.81
CA ASP A 140 17.93 -23.53 -22.53
C ASP A 140 16.56 -23.23 -21.91
N PHE A 141 15.89 -22.16 -22.33
CA PHE A 141 14.58 -21.80 -21.78
C PHE A 141 13.49 -22.87 -22.04
N SER A 142 13.57 -23.62 -23.14
CA SER A 142 12.58 -24.64 -23.49
C SER A 142 12.66 -25.86 -22.56
N ASP A 143 13.86 -26.37 -22.34
CA ASP A 143 14.14 -27.49 -21.44
C ASP A 143 13.99 -27.05 -19.98
N GLY A 144 14.48 -25.87 -19.60
CA GLY A 144 14.30 -25.32 -18.25
C GLY A 144 12.82 -25.20 -17.84
N LEU A 145 11.98 -24.64 -18.72
CA LEU A 145 10.53 -24.56 -18.50
C LEU A 145 9.87 -25.94 -18.46
N THR A 146 10.32 -26.87 -19.33
CA THR A 146 9.82 -28.25 -19.38
C THR A 146 10.21 -29.07 -18.15
N ARG A 147 11.40 -28.86 -17.59
CA ARG A 147 11.85 -29.50 -16.35
C ARG A 147 11.04 -28.98 -15.16
N PHE A 148 10.83 -27.67 -15.08
CA PHE A 148 10.08 -27.04 -13.99
C PHE A 148 8.65 -27.60 -13.86
N PHE A 149 7.88 -27.61 -14.95
CA PHE A 149 6.49 -28.09 -14.98
C PHE A 149 6.33 -29.63 -14.93
N ARG A 150 7.40 -30.40 -14.62
CA ARG A 150 7.28 -31.82 -14.23
C ARG A 150 6.98 -32.01 -12.76
N THR A 151 7.35 -31.05 -11.91
CA THR A 151 7.23 -31.14 -10.45
C THR A 151 6.46 -29.96 -9.84
N GLU A 152 6.44 -28.81 -10.51
CA GLU A 152 5.93 -27.55 -9.97
C GLU A 152 4.79 -26.96 -10.81
N ASN A 153 3.82 -26.34 -10.16
CA ASN A 153 2.57 -25.90 -10.80
C ASN A 153 2.53 -24.40 -11.15
N CYS A 154 3.44 -23.57 -10.60
CA CYS A 154 3.49 -22.14 -10.91
C CYS A 154 4.85 -21.50 -10.61
N CYS A 155 5.19 -20.45 -11.36
CA CYS A 155 6.44 -19.71 -11.27
C CYS A 155 6.32 -18.27 -11.76
N VAL A 156 7.26 -17.43 -11.32
CA VAL A 156 7.62 -16.21 -12.03
C VAL A 156 8.83 -16.50 -12.91
N VAL A 157 8.73 -16.20 -14.20
CA VAL A 157 9.88 -16.26 -15.12
C VAL A 157 10.38 -14.85 -15.35
N THR A 158 11.68 -14.63 -15.16
CA THR A 158 12.32 -13.32 -15.35
C THR A 158 13.44 -13.41 -16.38
N ALA A 159 13.41 -12.54 -17.41
CA ALA A 159 14.50 -12.36 -18.37
C ALA A 159 14.49 -10.92 -18.93
N GLN A 160 15.68 -10.34 -19.18
CA GLN A 160 15.84 -8.98 -19.74
C GLN A 160 15.03 -7.87 -19.03
N GLY A 161 14.78 -8.02 -17.72
CA GLY A 161 13.99 -7.07 -16.92
C GLY A 161 12.47 -7.25 -17.03
N ALA A 162 11.97 -8.16 -17.87
CA ALA A 162 10.57 -8.57 -17.87
C ALA A 162 10.36 -9.77 -16.93
N SER A 163 9.35 -9.68 -16.05
CA SER A 163 8.88 -10.77 -15.19
C SER A 163 7.44 -11.13 -15.57
N VAL A 164 7.15 -12.41 -15.73
CA VAL A 164 5.82 -12.93 -16.12
C VAL A 164 5.37 -14.03 -15.16
N GLY A 165 4.08 -14.05 -14.83
CA GLY A 165 3.51 -15.06 -13.93
C GLY A 165 2.94 -16.23 -14.74
N ILE A 166 3.37 -17.46 -14.46
CA ILE A 166 2.94 -18.65 -15.20
C ILE A 166 2.38 -19.67 -14.21
N TRP A 167 1.22 -20.26 -14.52
CA TRP A 167 0.67 -21.37 -13.75
C TRP A 167 -0.08 -22.38 -14.61
N GLN A 168 -0.04 -23.63 -14.18
CA GLN A 168 -0.80 -24.73 -14.77
C GLN A 168 -2.16 -24.86 -14.09
N CYS A 169 -3.17 -25.27 -14.85
CA CYS A 169 -4.51 -25.56 -14.36
C CYS A 169 -4.96 -26.90 -14.96
N THR A 170 -5.13 -27.91 -14.11
CA THR A 170 -5.40 -29.31 -14.51
C THR A 170 -6.59 -29.41 -15.45
N ASN A 171 -6.44 -30.18 -16.54
CA ASN A 171 -7.42 -30.35 -17.62
C ASN A 171 -7.83 -29.07 -18.39
N ILE A 172 -7.26 -27.90 -18.05
CA ILE A 172 -7.52 -26.62 -18.74
C ILE A 172 -6.29 -26.20 -19.57
N GLY A 173 -5.07 -26.34 -19.03
CA GLY A 173 -3.82 -25.97 -19.71
C GLY A 173 -2.97 -25.04 -18.84
N TYR A 174 -2.32 -24.06 -19.47
CA TYR A 174 -1.43 -23.10 -18.84
C TYR A 174 -1.97 -21.68 -18.97
N PHE A 175 -1.64 -20.83 -18.00
CA PHE A 175 -1.93 -19.41 -17.98
C PHE A 175 -0.63 -18.62 -17.89
N TYR A 176 -0.56 -17.53 -18.65
CA TYR A 176 0.57 -16.61 -18.77
C TYR A 176 0.07 -15.19 -18.51
N PHE A 177 0.47 -14.59 -17.40
CA PHE A 177 0.21 -13.20 -17.06
C PHE A 177 1.43 -12.33 -17.36
N ASP A 178 1.21 -11.24 -18.09
CA ASP A 178 2.22 -10.23 -18.38
C ASP A 178 1.65 -8.84 -18.08
N GLY A 179 2.25 -8.15 -17.11
CA GLY A 179 1.81 -6.82 -16.68
C GLY A 179 2.28 -5.68 -17.59
N ALA A 180 3.27 -5.93 -18.45
CA ALA A 180 3.87 -4.92 -19.31
C ALA A 180 3.06 -4.70 -20.61
N PRO A 181 3.34 -3.62 -21.37
CA PRO A 181 2.58 -3.27 -22.56
C PRO A 181 2.57 -4.36 -23.66
N CYS A 182 1.41 -5.00 -23.82
CA CYS A 182 1.18 -6.06 -24.82
C CYS A 182 0.07 -5.71 -25.80
N SER A 183 0.24 -6.15 -27.05
CA SER A 183 -0.65 -5.94 -28.20
C SER A 183 -1.98 -6.70 -28.08
N GLY A 184 -2.76 -6.70 -29.15
CA GLY A 184 -3.95 -7.55 -29.25
C GLY A 184 -3.66 -9.06 -29.27
N SER A 185 -2.45 -9.49 -29.60
CA SER A 185 -2.01 -10.90 -29.71
C SER A 185 -1.08 -11.36 -28.57
N GLY A 186 -0.68 -10.45 -27.67
CA GLY A 186 0.23 -10.73 -26.55
C GLY A 186 1.68 -10.32 -26.81
N ASP A 187 2.03 -9.99 -28.06
CA ASP A 187 3.38 -9.53 -28.42
C ASP A 187 3.62 -8.09 -27.92
N ARG A 188 4.85 -7.72 -27.54
CA ARG A 188 5.21 -6.39 -26.98
C ARG A 188 4.73 -5.22 -27.87
N CYS A 189 4.13 -4.20 -27.26
CA CYS A 189 3.52 -3.05 -27.96
C CYS A 189 3.55 -1.82 -27.05
N SER A 190 4.14 -0.69 -27.46
CA SER A 190 4.37 0.47 -26.57
C SER A 190 3.10 1.18 -26.10
N ASP A 191 2.02 1.09 -26.87
CA ASP A 191 0.64 1.50 -26.57
C ASP A 191 -0.22 0.34 -26.01
N GLY A 192 0.43 -0.75 -25.61
CA GLY A 192 -0.19 -1.97 -25.12
C GLY A 192 -0.68 -1.91 -23.68
N VAL A 193 -1.48 -2.91 -23.32
CA VAL A 193 -2.05 -3.11 -21.98
C VAL A 193 -1.64 -4.49 -21.46
N ALA A 194 -1.74 -4.72 -20.16
CA ALA A 194 -1.48 -6.02 -19.55
C ALA A 194 -2.42 -7.10 -20.08
N CYS A 195 -1.98 -8.36 -20.05
CA CYS A 195 -2.77 -9.48 -20.52
C CYS A 195 -2.58 -10.76 -19.72
N LEU A 196 -3.67 -11.53 -19.63
CA LEU A 196 -3.67 -12.94 -19.24
C LEU A 196 -3.96 -13.76 -20.50
N ILE A 197 -3.10 -14.72 -20.81
CA ILE A 197 -3.23 -15.59 -21.99
C ILE A 197 -3.32 -17.04 -21.53
N HIS A 198 -4.35 -17.73 -22.01
CA HIS A 198 -4.53 -19.16 -21.87
C HIS A 198 -3.84 -19.90 -23.03
N PHE A 199 -3.19 -21.02 -22.73
CA PHE A 199 -2.52 -21.91 -23.68
C PHE A 199 -2.83 -23.38 -23.38
N LYS A 200 -3.00 -24.22 -24.41
CA LYS A 200 -3.21 -25.66 -24.25
C LYS A 200 -1.92 -26.46 -23.94
N SER A 201 -0.76 -25.99 -24.38
CA SER A 201 0.56 -26.61 -24.13
C SER A 201 1.63 -25.55 -23.84
N LEU A 202 2.81 -25.96 -23.37
CA LEU A 202 3.92 -25.06 -23.06
C LEU A 202 4.58 -24.45 -24.31
N GLU A 203 4.51 -25.11 -25.47
CA GLU A 203 5.23 -24.66 -26.69
C GLU A 203 4.76 -23.29 -27.19
N PRO A 204 3.46 -23.02 -27.45
CA PRO A 204 3.01 -21.69 -27.88
C PRO A 204 3.19 -20.60 -26.82
N LEU A 205 3.27 -20.99 -25.53
CA LEU A 205 3.55 -20.11 -24.41
C LEU A 205 5.03 -19.70 -24.40
N ARG A 206 5.94 -20.69 -24.49
CA ARG A 206 7.38 -20.49 -24.68
C ARG A 206 7.64 -19.59 -25.89
N ASP A 207 6.99 -19.88 -27.02
CA ASP A 207 7.18 -19.14 -28.25
C ASP A 207 6.72 -17.68 -28.14
N LEU A 208 5.67 -17.38 -27.37
CA LEU A 208 5.29 -16.01 -27.06
C LEU A 208 6.36 -15.31 -26.19
N PHE A 209 6.80 -15.96 -25.12
CA PHE A 209 7.83 -15.39 -24.24
C PHE A 209 9.12 -15.08 -25.01
N LEU A 210 9.60 -16.01 -25.84
CA LEU A 210 10.78 -15.83 -26.68
C LEU A 210 10.61 -14.77 -27.79
N ARG A 211 9.39 -14.54 -28.31
CA ARG A 211 9.11 -13.40 -29.21
C ARG A 211 9.11 -12.06 -28.48
N ASN A 212 8.79 -12.05 -27.19
CA ASN A 212 8.74 -10.85 -26.35
C ASN A 212 10.11 -10.43 -25.77
N LEU A 213 11.20 -11.13 -26.11
CA LEU A 213 12.57 -10.83 -25.73
C LEU A 213 13.41 -10.33 -26.93
N ASN A 214 14.41 -9.50 -26.63
CA ASN A 214 15.40 -9.03 -27.60
C ASN A 214 16.35 -10.18 -28.01
N ARG A 215 16.04 -10.82 -29.13
CA ARG A 215 16.80 -11.96 -29.69
C ARG A 215 18.25 -11.62 -30.13
N ARG A 216 18.67 -10.35 -30.08
CA ARG A 216 20.07 -9.92 -30.31
C ARG A 216 20.96 -10.02 -29.07
N GLN A 217 20.38 -10.29 -27.90
CA GLN A 217 21.09 -10.41 -26.63
C GLN A 217 20.71 -11.76 -26.02
N ASP A 218 21.53 -12.80 -26.22
CA ASP A 218 21.35 -13.97 -25.37
C ASP A 218 21.61 -13.57 -23.91
N SER A 219 20.70 -13.96 -23.05
CA SER A 219 20.49 -13.38 -21.72
C SER A 219 20.19 -14.50 -20.76
N ARG A 220 20.54 -14.32 -19.49
CA ARG A 220 20.11 -15.28 -18.47
C ARG A 220 18.61 -15.11 -18.19
N TYR A 221 17.92 -16.23 -18.01
CA TYR A 221 16.60 -16.29 -17.40
C TYR A 221 16.70 -16.92 -16.00
N CYS A 222 15.73 -16.62 -15.13
CA CYS A 222 15.41 -17.46 -13.98
C CYS A 222 13.92 -17.84 -13.99
N ILE A 223 13.63 -19.01 -13.43
CA ILE A 223 12.30 -19.52 -13.11
C ILE A 223 12.29 -19.67 -11.60
N ASP A 224 11.57 -18.77 -10.94
CA ASP A 224 11.44 -18.71 -9.50
C ASP A 224 10.09 -19.30 -9.10
N LYS A 225 10.10 -20.26 -8.18
CA LYS A 225 8.88 -20.94 -7.73
C LYS A 225 8.16 -20.12 -6.66
N ILE A 226 6.83 -20.06 -6.76
CA ILE A 226 5.98 -19.37 -5.80
C ILE A 226 5.15 -20.42 -5.04
N ALA A 227 5.48 -20.65 -3.77
CA ALA A 227 4.71 -21.54 -2.91
C ALA A 227 3.68 -20.73 -2.11
N ILE A 228 2.40 -20.95 -2.36
CA ILE A 228 1.31 -20.28 -1.63
C ILE A 228 1.06 -21.05 -0.33
N LEU A 229 1.63 -20.56 0.78
CA LEU A 229 1.61 -21.26 2.07
C LEU A 229 0.27 -21.15 2.79
N ARG A 230 -0.39 -19.99 2.67
CA ARG A 230 -1.70 -19.73 3.29
C ARG A 230 -2.43 -18.62 2.55
N VAL A 231 -3.70 -18.87 2.22
CA VAL A 231 -4.67 -17.82 1.88
C VAL A 231 -5.83 -17.92 2.85
N THR A 232 -6.08 -16.86 3.62
CA THR A 232 -7.14 -16.83 4.63
C THR A 232 -8.04 -15.63 4.36
N ARG A 233 -9.33 -15.88 4.10
CA ARG A 233 -10.31 -14.80 4.01
C ARG A 233 -10.49 -14.18 5.39
N ILE A 234 -10.32 -12.86 5.48
CA ILE A 234 -10.55 -12.08 6.69
C ILE A 234 -12.00 -11.60 6.68
N ASN A 235 -12.69 -11.85 7.79
CA ASN A 235 -14.00 -11.27 8.04
C ASN A 235 -13.80 -9.80 8.44
N ARG A 236 -13.82 -8.90 7.45
CA ARG A 236 -13.89 -7.44 7.65
C ARG A 236 -15.20 -6.99 8.32
N TRP A 237 -16.14 -7.91 8.52
CA TRP A 237 -17.40 -7.70 9.23
C TRP A 237 -17.49 -8.63 10.45
N PRO A 238 -17.76 -8.11 11.66
CA PRO A 238 -18.06 -8.96 12.82
C PRO A 238 -19.45 -9.58 12.66
N ALA A 239 -19.51 -10.90 12.49
CA ALA A 239 -20.78 -11.63 12.51
C ALA A 239 -21.38 -11.61 13.93
N PHE A 240 -22.32 -10.69 14.17
CA PHE A 240 -23.18 -10.70 15.35
C PHE A 240 -24.22 -11.84 15.24
N SER A 241 -23.76 -13.07 15.46
CA SER A 241 -24.62 -14.25 15.65
C SER A 241 -24.59 -14.70 17.12
N PRO A 242 -25.74 -14.96 17.77
CA PRO A 242 -25.79 -15.44 19.15
C PRO A 242 -25.04 -16.75 19.36
N LYS A 243 -24.60 -17.01 20.61
CA LYS A 243 -23.90 -18.24 20.98
C LYS A 243 -24.73 -19.48 20.68
N SER A 244 -24.08 -20.55 20.24
CA SER A 244 -24.58 -21.93 20.23
C SER A 244 -23.40 -22.88 20.51
N PRO A 245 -23.65 -24.11 21.01
CA PRO A 245 -22.67 -24.80 21.86
C PRO A 245 -21.40 -25.32 21.17
N GLU A 246 -20.31 -25.37 21.91
CA GLU A 246 -19.06 -26.01 21.47
C GLU A 246 -19.20 -27.56 21.47
N PRO A 247 -18.70 -28.26 20.43
CA PRO A 247 -18.54 -29.70 20.48
C PRO A 247 -17.33 -30.09 21.36
N VAL A 248 -17.51 -31.10 22.20
CA VAL A 248 -16.54 -31.53 23.22
C VAL A 248 -15.19 -31.94 22.62
N ARG A 249 -14.12 -31.27 23.04
CA ARG A 249 -12.74 -31.75 22.83
C ARG A 249 -12.43 -32.90 23.80
N ARG A 250 -12.00 -34.05 23.27
CA ARG A 250 -11.30 -35.06 24.08
C ARG A 250 -9.92 -34.52 24.47
N SER A 251 -9.46 -34.89 25.66
CA SER A 251 -8.20 -34.43 26.24
C SER A 251 -7.12 -35.50 26.17
N GLU A 252 -5.91 -35.08 25.82
CA GLU A 252 -4.67 -35.75 26.20
C GLU A 252 -3.82 -34.76 27.01
N LYS A 253 -2.96 -35.28 27.88
CA LYS A 253 -2.51 -34.55 29.08
C LYS A 253 -1.21 -33.76 28.87
N ALA A 254 -1.06 -32.73 29.69
CA ALA A 254 0.14 -31.89 29.71
C ALA A 254 1.38 -32.63 30.23
N ILE A 255 2.55 -32.09 29.87
CA ILE A 255 3.81 -32.27 30.60
C ILE A 255 4.21 -30.88 31.10
N ASP A 256 4.62 -30.80 32.36
CA ASP A 256 4.77 -29.56 33.13
C ASP A 256 6.20 -28.98 33.04
N CYS A 257 6.39 -27.74 33.51
CA CYS A 257 7.62 -26.97 33.35
C CYS A 257 8.10 -26.28 34.65
N THR A 258 8.83 -26.98 35.52
CA THR A 258 9.84 -26.39 36.45
C THR A 258 10.63 -27.45 37.21
N GLU A 259 11.93 -27.20 37.43
CA GLU A 259 12.71 -27.32 38.69
C GLU A 259 14.14 -26.80 38.39
N ALA A 260 14.99 -26.53 39.39
CA ALA A 260 16.20 -25.71 39.18
C ALA A 260 17.39 -26.00 40.14
N LEU A 261 18.53 -25.35 39.81
CA LEU A 261 19.82 -25.15 40.53
C LEU A 261 21.02 -25.85 39.82
N SER A 262 22.23 -25.28 39.75
CA SER A 262 22.94 -24.47 40.75
C SER A 262 23.99 -23.47 40.18
N LYS A 263 24.74 -22.81 41.09
CA LYS A 263 25.92 -21.94 40.93
C LYS A 263 26.79 -22.09 42.20
N PRO A 264 28.07 -21.62 42.29
CA PRO A 264 28.84 -20.77 41.36
C PRO A 264 30.06 -21.54 40.75
N ASP A 265 31.07 -20.95 40.08
CA ASP A 265 32.10 -20.06 40.65
C ASP A 265 32.74 -19.04 39.66
N LYS A 266 33.67 -18.22 40.18
CA LYS A 266 34.40 -17.09 39.54
C LYS A 266 35.94 -17.28 39.70
N PRO A 267 36.79 -16.39 39.15
CA PRO A 267 36.81 -15.73 37.83
C PRO A 267 38.19 -15.89 37.14
N LEU A 268 38.40 -15.24 35.98
CA LEU A 268 39.73 -14.69 35.62
C LEU A 268 39.57 -13.46 34.73
N SER A 269 40.56 -12.56 34.73
CA SER A 269 40.43 -11.17 34.28
C SER A 269 41.57 -10.73 33.35
N ILE A 270 41.25 -9.99 32.28
CA ILE A 270 42.22 -9.18 31.53
C ILE A 270 41.62 -7.77 31.26
N VAL A 271 42.50 -6.77 31.30
CA VAL A 271 42.31 -5.34 31.00
C VAL A 271 43.63 -4.83 30.40
N ILE A 272 43.75 -3.69 29.71
CA ILE A 272 42.85 -2.51 29.55
C ILE A 272 42.64 -2.25 28.02
N ASN A 273 42.27 -1.10 27.43
CA ASN A 273 42.10 0.30 27.88
C ASN A 273 41.07 1.09 27.05
N LYS A 274 40.90 2.37 27.37
CA LYS A 274 40.48 3.48 26.46
C LYS A 274 41.69 4.44 26.28
N GLU A 275 41.74 5.49 25.44
CA GLU A 275 40.90 6.70 25.39
C GLU A 275 41.16 7.53 24.08
N PRO A 276 40.55 8.71 23.84
CA PRO A 276 40.27 9.22 22.48
C PRO A 276 41.21 10.32 21.94
N VAL A 277 41.01 10.67 20.66
CA VAL A 277 41.51 11.87 19.96
C VAL A 277 40.30 12.51 19.26
N VAL A 278 39.70 13.60 19.75
CA VAL A 278 40.11 15.03 19.67
C VAL A 278 39.92 15.63 18.27
N ILE A 279 39.17 16.73 18.21
CA ILE A 279 38.82 17.52 17.02
C ILE A 279 39.87 18.61 16.80
N THR A 280 40.22 18.89 15.54
CA THR A 280 41.00 20.09 15.17
C THR A 280 40.21 20.93 14.15
N LEU A 281 39.78 22.12 14.56
CA LEU A 281 39.32 23.18 13.66
C LEU A 281 40.53 23.97 13.14
N SER A 282 40.52 24.32 11.85
CA SER A 282 41.45 25.30 11.28
C SER A 282 40.66 26.51 10.76
N ASN A 283 40.98 27.69 11.30
CA ASN A 283 40.38 28.95 10.85
C ASN A 283 41.02 29.40 9.54
N TYR A 284 40.21 29.91 8.62
CA TYR A 284 40.65 30.89 7.62
C TYR A 284 39.89 32.19 7.83
N SER A 285 40.60 33.20 8.30
CA SER A 285 40.11 34.57 8.43
C SER A 285 40.20 35.27 7.07
N LEU A 286 39.11 35.89 6.62
CA LEU A 286 39.15 36.91 5.57
C LEU A 286 38.38 38.17 6.00
N ASP A 287 38.96 39.30 5.64
CA ASP A 287 38.83 40.63 6.21
C ASP A 287 37.43 41.24 6.47
N ARG A 288 37.35 41.95 7.60
CA ARG A 288 36.44 43.11 7.75
C ARG A 288 36.88 44.23 6.79
N LYS A 289 36.21 44.47 5.65
CA LYS A 289 36.01 45.82 5.05
C LYS A 289 35.16 45.95 3.75
N PHE A 290 34.21 45.05 3.47
CA PHE A 290 33.18 45.27 2.43
C PHE A 290 31.79 44.87 2.96
N ALA A 291 30.70 45.61 2.74
CA ALA A 291 30.55 46.97 2.21
C ALA A 291 29.38 47.67 2.94
N ALA A 292 29.47 48.99 3.17
CA ALA A 292 28.49 49.75 3.96
C ALA A 292 27.29 50.29 3.13
N ILE A 293 26.96 49.63 2.02
CA ILE A 293 25.88 50.03 1.09
C ILE A 293 25.13 48.76 0.67
N PRO A 294 23.79 48.68 0.80
CA PRO A 294 23.02 47.57 0.26
C PRO A 294 23.12 47.54 -1.27
N LEU A 295 23.74 46.49 -1.82
CA LEU A 295 23.93 46.31 -3.27
C LEU A 295 22.65 45.85 -4.00
N ILE A 296 21.53 45.68 -3.29
CA ILE A 296 20.27 45.14 -3.83
C ILE A 296 19.10 46.00 -3.34
N ASN A 297 18.22 46.38 -4.27
CA ASN A 297 16.93 47.00 -3.96
C ASN A 297 15.98 45.94 -3.38
N GLN A 298 15.47 46.15 -2.17
CA GLN A 298 14.60 45.19 -1.46
C GLN A 298 13.30 44.85 -2.24
N ASN A 299 12.85 45.73 -3.14
CA ASN A 299 11.67 45.51 -3.98
C ASN A 299 11.96 44.66 -5.25
N ALA A 300 13.18 44.17 -5.44
CA ALA A 300 13.63 43.42 -6.61
C ALA A 300 14.25 42.05 -6.27
N PHE A 301 13.90 41.49 -5.11
CA PHE A 301 14.42 40.20 -4.65
C PHE A 301 13.61 39.02 -5.21
N ASP A 302 13.72 38.79 -6.52
CA ASP A 302 13.37 37.49 -7.10
C ASP A 302 14.34 36.45 -6.53
N THR A 303 13.82 35.56 -5.69
CA THR A 303 14.64 34.67 -4.86
C THR A 303 15.36 33.58 -5.66
N GLY A 304 14.97 33.35 -6.92
CA GLY A 304 15.43 32.23 -7.74
C GLY A 304 14.86 30.86 -7.33
N TYR A 305 14.09 30.80 -6.23
CA TYR A 305 13.43 29.60 -5.76
C TYR A 305 11.98 29.52 -6.27
N PRO A 306 11.52 28.37 -6.81
CA PRO A 306 10.10 28.15 -7.04
C PRO A 306 9.34 28.18 -5.69
N TYR A 307 8.10 28.68 -5.71
CA TYR A 307 7.30 28.99 -4.51
C TYR A 307 7.22 27.87 -3.44
N LYS A 308 7.39 26.60 -3.83
CA LYS A 308 7.39 25.44 -2.92
C LYS A 308 8.61 25.37 -2.01
N ASP A 309 9.76 25.87 -2.45
CA ASP A 309 11.00 25.76 -1.68
C ASP A 309 11.04 26.77 -0.51
N LEU A 310 10.17 27.79 -0.53
CA LEU A 310 9.93 28.70 0.58
C LEU A 310 9.28 27.98 1.79
N GLU A 311 8.49 26.93 1.56
CA GLU A 311 7.87 26.13 2.65
C GLU A 311 8.91 25.46 3.55
N VAL A 312 10.12 25.20 3.03
CA VAL A 312 11.20 24.49 3.74
C VAL A 312 11.83 25.35 4.84
N ASN A 313 11.72 26.68 4.74
CA ASN A 313 12.33 27.63 5.68
C ASN A 313 11.34 28.21 6.72
N ILE A 314 10.08 27.75 6.74
CA ILE A 314 9.12 28.13 7.78
C ILE A 314 9.44 27.30 9.04
N PRO A 315 9.81 27.90 10.19
CA PRO A 315 10.03 27.15 11.41
C PRO A 315 8.73 26.48 11.87
N SER A 316 8.77 25.15 12.06
CA SER A 316 7.60 24.39 12.53
C SER A 316 7.10 24.95 13.87
N THR A 317 5.79 25.17 13.95
CA THR A 317 5.11 25.67 15.16
C THR A 317 5.04 24.63 16.27
N PHE A 318 5.38 23.36 15.97
CA PHE A 318 5.38 22.25 16.91
C PHE A 318 6.62 22.29 17.80
N LYS A 319 6.41 22.23 19.12
CA LYS A 319 7.49 22.10 20.10
C LYS A 319 8.05 20.68 20.08
N ALA A 320 9.32 20.53 19.75
CA ALA A 320 10.03 19.25 19.79
C ALA A 320 10.12 18.68 21.22
N LEU A 321 9.94 17.36 21.34
CA LEU A 321 10.02 16.58 22.57
C LEU A 321 10.99 15.39 22.41
N SER A 322 11.16 14.60 23.48
CA SER A 322 11.95 13.37 23.41
C SER A 322 11.38 12.34 22.42
N LYS A 323 12.23 11.42 21.94
CA LYS A 323 11.87 10.26 21.09
C LYS A 323 11.33 10.62 19.69
N GLY A 324 11.59 11.83 19.19
CA GLY A 324 11.20 12.24 17.82
C GLY A 324 9.73 12.66 17.68
N ILE A 325 9.06 12.95 18.78
CA ILE A 325 7.72 13.52 18.82
C ILE A 325 7.85 15.05 18.87
N SER A 326 6.96 15.78 18.20
CA SER A 326 6.78 17.22 18.35
C SER A 326 5.29 17.52 18.52
N VAL A 327 4.93 18.52 19.33
CA VAL A 327 3.53 18.81 19.69
C VAL A 327 3.19 20.28 19.53
N LEU A 328 2.04 20.55 18.89
CA LEU A 328 1.36 21.84 18.88
C LEU A 328 0.12 21.73 19.78
N HIS A 329 -0.08 22.71 20.68
CA HIS A 329 -1.24 22.78 21.56
C HIS A 329 -2.15 23.94 21.16
N GLY A 330 -3.47 23.76 21.26
CA GLY A 330 -4.44 24.85 21.27
C GLY A 330 -4.38 25.68 22.56
N TRP A 331 -5.39 26.49 22.81
CA TRP A 331 -5.65 27.05 24.16
C TRP A 331 -6.82 26.36 24.86
N THR A 332 -7.58 25.53 24.15
CA THR A 332 -8.77 24.84 24.66
C THR A 332 -8.84 23.38 24.17
N HIS A 333 -9.88 22.67 24.58
CA HIS A 333 -10.15 21.26 24.26
C HIS A 333 -11.66 21.04 24.18
N GLU A 334 -12.10 19.95 23.55
CA GLU A 334 -13.51 19.72 23.22
C GLU A 334 -14.49 19.63 24.41
N SER A 335 -13.98 19.31 25.61
CA SER A 335 -14.76 19.26 26.85
C SER A 335 -14.94 20.63 27.50
N SER A 336 -14.30 21.68 26.98
CA SER A 336 -14.40 23.05 27.50
C SER A 336 -15.85 23.57 27.41
N GLU A 337 -16.28 24.27 28.46
CA GLU A 337 -17.64 24.82 28.62
C GLU A 337 -18.07 25.79 27.51
N MET A 338 -17.13 26.27 26.68
CA MET A 338 -17.43 27.07 25.49
C MET A 338 -18.10 26.29 24.35
N TYR A 339 -17.99 24.94 24.34
CA TYR A 339 -18.51 24.08 23.29
C TYR A 339 -19.81 23.38 23.70
N LYS A 340 -20.78 23.31 22.78
CA LYS A 340 -22.11 22.76 23.05
C LYS A 340 -22.12 21.23 23.11
N GLY A 341 -21.24 20.57 22.35
CA GLY A 341 -21.10 19.12 22.32
C GLY A 341 -20.47 18.52 23.57
N LYS A 342 -19.67 19.30 24.33
CA LYS A 342 -18.98 18.87 25.58
C LYS A 342 -18.28 17.51 25.48
N GLY A 343 -17.55 17.29 24.39
CA GLY A 343 -16.85 16.05 24.04
C GLY A 343 -17.63 15.11 23.11
N ALA A 344 -18.94 15.32 22.89
CA ALA A 344 -19.68 14.55 21.89
C ALA A 344 -19.31 14.92 20.44
N GLN A 345 -18.70 16.09 20.22
CA GLN A 345 -18.25 16.59 18.92
C GLN A 345 -16.90 16.03 18.45
N ASN A 346 -16.30 15.11 19.20
CA ASN A 346 -14.98 14.50 18.96
C ASN A 346 -14.72 14.01 17.52
N VAL A 347 -15.67 13.30 16.91
CA VAL A 347 -15.57 12.87 15.50
C VAL A 347 -15.63 14.05 14.53
N ALA A 348 -16.49 15.04 14.79
CA ALA A 348 -16.62 16.23 13.94
C ALA A 348 -15.35 17.10 14.00
N ASN A 349 -14.74 17.24 15.18
CA ASN A 349 -13.43 17.87 15.36
C ASN A 349 -12.37 17.19 14.47
N CYS A 350 -12.33 15.85 14.47
CA CYS A 350 -11.39 15.07 13.65
C CYS A 350 -11.60 15.30 12.14
N LEU A 351 -12.85 15.34 11.68
CA LEU A 351 -13.17 15.64 10.27
C LEU A 351 -12.81 17.08 9.90
N MET A 352 -13.01 18.04 10.80
CA MET A 352 -12.62 19.45 10.57
C MET A 352 -11.11 19.67 10.61
N ALA A 353 -10.34 18.85 11.33
CA ALA A 353 -8.88 18.85 11.25
C ALA A 353 -8.40 18.45 9.85
N ILE A 354 -8.94 17.35 9.30
CA ILE A 354 -8.62 16.88 7.94
C ILE A 354 -9.05 17.92 6.90
N ALA A 355 -10.25 18.49 7.05
CA ALA A 355 -10.74 19.55 6.16
C ALA A 355 -9.89 20.83 6.21
N MET A 356 -9.43 21.24 7.40
CA MET A 356 -8.48 22.36 7.54
C MET A 356 -7.13 22.05 6.90
N LYS A 357 -6.65 20.81 7.03
CA LYS A 357 -5.38 20.32 6.43
C LYS A 357 -5.44 20.28 4.90
N ALA A 358 -6.63 20.18 4.31
CA ALA A 358 -6.84 20.31 2.87
C ALA A 358 -6.80 21.78 2.37
N LEU A 359 -6.83 22.77 3.29
CA LEU A 359 -6.78 24.20 2.97
C LEU A 359 -5.45 24.86 3.32
N ASN A 360 -4.88 24.52 4.48
CA ASN A 360 -3.73 25.17 5.10
C ASN A 360 -2.74 24.11 5.60
N ASP A 361 -1.45 24.29 5.31
CA ASP A 361 -0.44 23.29 5.61
C ASP A 361 -0.25 23.09 7.14
N PRO A 362 -0.35 21.84 7.66
CA PRO A 362 -0.15 21.53 9.07
C PRO A 362 1.13 22.08 9.69
N ARG A 363 2.23 22.20 8.94
CA ARG A 363 3.53 22.72 9.43
C ARG A 363 3.45 24.20 9.83
N ALA A 364 2.49 24.93 9.27
CA ALA A 364 2.24 26.35 9.51
C ALA A 364 1.02 26.62 10.44
N TRP A 365 0.36 25.59 10.97
CA TRP A 365 -0.79 25.76 11.87
C TRP A 365 -0.39 26.45 13.17
N LEU A 366 -1.23 27.37 13.65
CA LEU A 366 -1.09 28.03 14.94
C LEU A 366 -2.06 27.43 15.97
N ARG A 367 -1.95 27.87 17.23
CA ARG A 367 -2.92 27.52 18.28
C ARG A 367 -4.35 27.91 17.86
N GLU A 368 -4.47 29.09 17.26
CA GLU A 368 -5.69 29.61 16.64
C GLU A 368 -6.31 28.64 15.64
N THR A 369 -5.49 27.94 14.83
CA THR A 369 -5.96 26.97 13.84
C THR A 369 -6.57 25.73 14.51
N LEU A 370 -6.01 25.27 15.63
CA LEU A 370 -6.55 24.14 16.39
C LEU A 370 -7.88 24.52 17.08
N ASP A 371 -7.94 25.68 17.71
CA ASP A 371 -9.15 26.18 18.38
C ASP A 371 -10.26 26.51 17.36
N GLN A 372 -9.90 26.95 16.15
CA GLN A 372 -10.81 27.12 15.02
C GLN A 372 -11.35 25.77 14.52
N VAL A 373 -10.51 24.71 14.44
CA VAL A 373 -10.95 23.35 14.10
C VAL A 373 -11.96 22.81 15.13
N LEU A 374 -11.71 23.01 16.43
CA LEU A 374 -12.66 22.64 17.49
C LEU A 374 -13.99 23.42 17.37
N THR A 375 -13.92 24.71 17.03
CA THR A 375 -15.11 25.56 16.84
C THR A 375 -15.95 25.14 15.63
N LEU A 376 -15.30 24.77 14.52
CA LEU A 376 -15.95 24.22 13.32
C LEU A 376 -16.54 22.83 13.60
N GLY A 377 -15.85 22.00 14.40
CA GLY A 377 -16.31 20.67 14.79
C GLY A 377 -17.56 20.70 15.69
N ASP A 378 -17.63 21.63 16.65
CA ASP A 378 -18.81 21.82 17.49
C ASP A 378 -20.03 22.28 16.68
N ALA A 379 -19.83 23.20 15.72
CA ALA A 379 -20.88 23.63 14.80
C ALA A 379 -21.38 22.48 13.91
N LEU A 380 -20.47 21.74 13.26
CA LEU A 380 -20.79 20.59 12.40
C LEU A 380 -21.50 19.46 13.18
N HIS A 381 -21.07 19.19 14.42
CA HIS A 381 -21.75 18.25 15.30
C HIS A 381 -23.17 18.72 15.62
N ALA A 382 -23.36 19.99 16.00
CA ALA A 382 -24.68 20.53 16.31
C ALA A 382 -25.64 20.45 15.11
N GLU A 383 -25.19 20.83 13.91
CA GLU A 383 -25.98 20.74 12.68
C GLU A 383 -26.38 19.28 12.37
N THR A 384 -25.43 18.34 12.46
CA THR A 384 -25.69 16.92 12.17
C THR A 384 -26.56 16.27 13.25
N LYS A 385 -26.42 16.68 14.51
CA LYS A 385 -27.24 16.22 15.63
C LYS A 385 -28.69 16.72 15.52
N LEU A 386 -28.90 17.95 15.04
CA LEU A 386 -30.23 18.48 14.73
C LEU A 386 -30.88 17.76 13.54
N ALA A 387 -30.12 17.39 12.52
CA ALA A 387 -30.59 16.60 11.39
C ALA A 387 -30.87 15.13 11.75
N LYS A 388 -30.15 14.56 12.73
CA LYS A 388 -30.20 13.15 13.14
C LYS A 388 -30.44 12.98 14.67
N PRO A 389 -31.55 13.50 15.23
CA PRO A 389 -31.76 13.56 16.69
C PRO A 389 -31.86 12.19 17.36
N ASN A 390 -32.25 11.15 16.62
CA ASN A 390 -32.44 9.79 17.13
C ASN A 390 -31.12 9.03 17.39
N LEU A 391 -29.98 9.51 16.89
CA LEU A 391 -28.68 8.88 17.12
C LEU A 391 -28.12 9.26 18.50
N LYS A 392 -27.68 8.27 19.27
CA LYS A 392 -27.09 8.51 20.61
C LYS A 392 -25.74 9.20 20.50
N SER A 393 -24.81 8.59 19.77
CA SER A 393 -23.52 9.14 19.34
C SER A 393 -23.50 9.29 17.82
N LEU A 394 -22.63 10.15 17.29
CA LEU A 394 -22.33 10.24 15.86
C LEU A 394 -20.98 9.56 15.58
N THR A 395 -20.85 8.97 14.40
CA THR A 395 -19.63 8.31 13.88
C THR A 395 -19.15 9.02 12.62
N ALA A 396 -17.95 8.74 12.08
CA ALA A 396 -17.48 9.44 10.88
C ALA A 396 -18.44 9.20 9.69
N ALA A 397 -19.03 8.00 9.63
CA ALA A 397 -20.09 7.62 8.70
C ALA A 397 -21.27 8.62 8.69
N ASP A 398 -21.59 9.24 9.82
CA ASP A 398 -22.73 10.15 9.94
C ASP A 398 -22.54 11.49 9.24
N PHE A 399 -21.30 11.83 8.89
CA PHE A 399 -20.94 13.07 8.21
C PHE A 399 -20.64 12.84 6.72
N ASN A 400 -20.81 11.62 6.20
CA ASN A 400 -20.64 11.36 4.77
C ASN A 400 -21.61 12.23 3.93
N GLU A 401 -21.12 12.69 2.78
CA GLU A 401 -21.76 13.65 1.86
C GLU A 401 -22.05 15.04 2.44
N THR A 402 -21.56 15.36 3.64
CA THR A 402 -21.80 16.68 4.26
C THR A 402 -21.05 17.79 3.53
N ARG A 403 -21.73 18.90 3.25
CA ARG A 403 -21.16 20.10 2.64
C ARG A 403 -20.74 21.07 3.73
N VAL A 404 -19.44 21.37 3.80
CA VAL A 404 -18.89 22.32 4.79
C VAL A 404 -18.29 23.54 4.09
N LYS A 405 -18.23 24.67 4.81
CA LYS A 405 -17.64 25.91 4.33
C LYS A 405 -16.61 26.43 5.32
N ILE A 406 -15.33 26.34 4.95
CA ILE A 406 -14.19 26.80 5.75
C ILE A 406 -13.48 27.89 4.93
N GLU A 407 -13.16 29.04 5.55
CA GLU A 407 -12.46 30.16 4.90
C GLU A 407 -13.08 30.61 3.56
N GLY A 408 -14.42 30.62 3.48
CA GLY A 408 -15.14 30.96 2.24
C GLY A 408 -15.21 29.83 1.22
N LYS A 409 -14.21 28.94 1.17
CA LYS A 409 -14.14 27.76 0.30
C LYS A 409 -15.23 26.76 0.68
N ARG A 410 -15.87 26.13 -0.31
CA ARG A 410 -16.88 25.08 -0.13
C ARG A 410 -16.21 23.72 -0.35
N MET A 411 -16.43 22.78 0.57
CA MET A 411 -15.89 21.42 0.51
C MET A 411 -16.98 20.39 0.76
N PHE A 412 -16.70 19.14 0.41
CA PHE A 412 -17.60 18.00 0.52
C PHE A 412 -16.87 16.88 1.25
N VAL A 413 -17.46 16.41 2.35
CA VAL A 413 -16.89 15.34 3.16
C VAL A 413 -17.31 14.00 2.58
N SER A 414 -16.35 13.23 2.05
CA SER A 414 -16.55 11.85 1.61
C SER A 414 -15.88 10.93 2.63
N VAL A 415 -16.61 9.93 3.15
CA VAL A 415 -16.11 9.02 4.19
C VAL A 415 -16.20 7.58 3.71
N ASP A 416 -15.05 7.03 3.32
CA ASP A 416 -14.91 5.60 3.04
C ASP A 416 -15.08 4.80 4.34
N LEU A 417 -16.15 4.03 4.43
CA LEU A 417 -16.55 3.36 5.67
C LEU A 417 -15.62 2.19 6.01
N MET A 418 -15.10 2.17 7.25
CA MET A 418 -14.41 1.01 7.84
C MET A 418 -13.21 0.48 7.03
N THR A 419 -12.43 1.39 6.43
CA THR A 419 -11.24 1.09 5.60
C THR A 419 -10.24 0.13 6.27
N ALA A 420 -10.03 0.25 7.58
CA ALA A 420 -9.33 -0.75 8.40
C ALA A 420 -10.09 -1.01 9.70
N VAL A 421 -10.16 -2.29 10.12
CA VAL A 421 -10.86 -2.73 11.34
C VAL A 421 -9.98 -3.69 12.13
N GLY A 422 -9.86 -3.48 13.44
CA GLY A 422 -9.02 -4.30 14.32
C GLY A 422 -9.33 -4.07 15.80
N THR A 423 -8.39 -4.46 16.65
CA THR A 423 -8.40 -4.13 18.09
C THR A 423 -7.06 -3.52 18.47
N LEU A 424 -6.96 -2.80 19.59
CA LEU A 424 -5.72 -2.09 19.95
C LEU A 424 -4.50 -3.05 20.02
N ASN A 425 -4.65 -4.17 20.75
CA ASN A 425 -3.57 -5.09 21.11
C ASN A 425 -3.87 -6.54 20.71
N SER A 426 -4.37 -6.78 19.49
CA SER A 426 -4.65 -8.14 19.00
C SER A 426 -3.41 -9.04 19.07
N LYS A 427 -3.56 -10.21 19.70
CA LYS A 427 -2.64 -11.36 19.59
C LYS A 427 -3.14 -12.42 18.59
N ASN A 428 -4.33 -12.24 18.01
CA ASN A 428 -4.89 -13.15 17.02
C ASN A 428 -4.39 -12.74 15.61
N PRO A 429 -3.67 -13.60 14.87
CA PRO A 429 -3.10 -13.24 13.56
C PRO A 429 -4.15 -12.95 12.46
N SER A 430 -5.42 -13.26 12.72
CA SER A 430 -6.57 -12.99 11.84
C SER A 430 -7.34 -11.70 12.19
N VAL A 431 -6.92 -10.95 13.22
CA VAL A 431 -7.50 -9.66 13.61
C VAL A 431 -6.36 -8.65 13.76
N LEU A 432 -6.42 -7.54 13.03
CA LEU A 432 -5.37 -6.50 13.06
C LEU A 432 -5.18 -5.95 14.48
N ASN A 433 -3.93 -5.75 14.91
CA ASN A 433 -3.62 -4.82 15.99
C ASN A 433 -3.51 -3.37 15.47
N LEU A 434 -3.51 -2.36 16.34
CA LEU A 434 -3.51 -0.95 15.93
C LEU A 434 -2.33 -0.61 15.00
N LYS A 435 -1.13 -1.13 15.28
CA LYS A 435 0.05 -0.90 14.45
C LYS A 435 -0.13 -1.48 13.04
N GLN A 436 -0.65 -2.70 12.94
CA GLN A 436 -0.95 -3.34 11.65
C GLN A 436 -2.04 -2.60 10.88
N ALA A 437 -3.10 -2.15 11.56
CA ALA A 437 -4.19 -1.40 10.94
C ALA A 437 -3.72 -0.04 10.40
N LEU A 438 -2.88 0.70 11.13
CA LEU A 438 -2.29 1.95 10.65
C LEU A 438 -1.29 1.72 9.50
N GLU A 439 -0.52 0.62 9.53
CA GLU A 439 0.39 0.24 8.44
C GLU A 439 -0.34 -0.23 7.16
N GLU A 440 -1.53 -0.85 7.27
CA GLU A 440 -2.40 -1.16 6.13
C GLU A 440 -3.07 0.11 5.59
N PHE A 441 -3.62 0.93 6.49
CA PHE A 441 -4.29 2.19 6.17
C PHE A 441 -3.39 3.15 5.38
N PHE A 442 -2.19 3.45 5.90
CA PHE A 442 -1.25 4.37 5.24
C PHE A 442 -0.55 3.78 3.99
N ALA A 443 -0.83 2.53 3.61
CA ALA A 443 -0.38 1.96 2.32
C ALA A 443 -1.28 2.37 1.14
N GLU A 444 -2.52 2.78 1.42
CA GLU A 444 -3.56 3.16 0.44
C GLU A 444 -4.10 4.58 0.64
N HIS A 445 -4.29 5.03 1.88
CA HIS A 445 -4.84 6.34 2.24
C HIS A 445 -3.77 7.28 2.81
N THR A 446 -3.97 8.60 2.68
CA THR A 446 -3.07 9.63 3.25
C THR A 446 -3.60 10.27 4.53
N GLU A 447 -4.90 10.15 4.80
CA GLU A 447 -5.60 10.82 5.89
C GLU A 447 -6.91 10.11 6.24
N GLY A 448 -7.30 10.12 7.52
CA GLY A 448 -8.56 9.55 7.99
C GLY A 448 -8.76 9.65 9.50
N VAL A 449 -9.85 9.07 9.99
CA VAL A 449 -10.24 9.11 11.40
C VAL A 449 -10.15 7.72 12.01
N LEU A 450 -9.32 7.57 13.05
CA LEU A 450 -9.20 6.36 13.86
C LEU A 450 -10.31 6.36 14.92
N GLU A 451 -11.44 5.71 14.64
CA GLU A 451 -12.55 5.58 15.59
C GLU A 451 -12.44 4.33 16.48
N THR A 452 -12.91 4.48 17.72
CA THR A 452 -13.08 3.43 18.74
C THR A 452 -14.38 3.67 19.51
N SER A 453 -14.77 2.76 20.41
CA SER A 453 -16.01 2.88 21.21
C SER A 453 -16.08 4.07 22.18
N SER A 454 -15.01 4.87 22.33
CA SER A 454 -14.96 6.03 23.24
C SER A 454 -14.02 7.16 22.79
N VAL A 455 -13.45 7.06 21.58
CA VAL A 455 -12.40 7.97 21.06
C VAL A 455 -12.42 7.97 19.54
N ALA A 456 -12.32 9.15 18.92
CA ALA A 456 -11.78 9.34 17.58
C ALA A 456 -10.50 10.19 17.63
N VAL A 457 -9.58 9.95 16.70
CA VAL A 457 -8.36 10.74 16.47
C VAL A 457 -8.18 10.89 14.95
N ALA A 458 -7.98 12.11 14.45
CA ALA A 458 -7.62 12.30 13.04
C ALA A 458 -6.13 12.01 12.84
N VAL A 459 -5.78 11.25 11.81
CA VAL A 459 -4.39 10.89 11.48
C VAL A 459 -4.12 11.13 10.00
N TRP A 460 -2.95 11.68 9.68
CA TRP A 460 -2.53 11.91 8.28
C TRP A 460 -1.00 11.92 8.11
N THR A 461 -0.56 11.90 6.85
CA THR A 461 0.83 12.19 6.44
C THR A 461 0.83 13.12 5.24
N LEU A 462 1.86 13.96 5.10
CA LEU A 462 2.05 14.83 3.94
C LEU A 462 3.03 14.22 2.90
N GLY A 463 3.59 13.04 3.19
CA GLY A 463 4.68 12.45 2.38
C GLY A 463 6.06 13.07 2.64
N ASP A 464 6.13 13.96 3.65
CA ASP A 464 7.30 14.66 4.18
C ASP A 464 8.18 13.80 5.12
N GLY A 465 7.78 12.54 5.35
CA GLY A 465 8.41 11.63 6.30
C GLY A 465 7.81 11.69 7.71
N TYR A 466 6.86 12.60 7.96
CA TYR A 466 6.17 12.73 9.24
C TYR A 466 4.76 12.12 9.21
N PHE A 467 4.29 11.73 10.39
CA PHE A 467 2.92 11.33 10.65
C PHE A 467 2.33 12.30 11.68
N TYR A 468 1.15 12.80 11.39
CA TYR A 468 0.44 13.79 12.17
C TYR A 468 -0.77 13.13 12.83
N SER A 469 -1.06 13.52 14.07
CA SER A 469 -2.26 13.08 14.80
C SER A 469 -2.89 14.26 15.53
N PHE A 470 -4.18 14.49 15.30
CA PHE A 470 -4.97 15.47 16.01
C PHE A 470 -5.94 14.76 16.96
N ASP A 471 -5.71 14.95 18.25
CA ASP A 471 -6.59 14.52 19.33
C ASP A 471 -7.23 15.79 19.94
N PRO A 472 -8.55 15.99 19.82
CA PRO A 472 -9.24 17.20 20.30
C PRO A 472 -9.45 17.26 21.82
N ARG A 473 -9.02 16.24 22.56
CA ARG A 473 -9.21 16.10 24.01
C ARG A 473 -8.15 16.85 24.82
N GLU A 474 -8.38 16.90 26.12
CA GLU A 474 -7.40 17.42 27.07
C GLU A 474 -6.13 16.55 27.08
N CYS A 475 -4.97 17.16 26.84
CA CYS A 475 -3.66 16.55 26.81
C CYS A 475 -2.65 17.38 27.61
N ASP A 476 -1.74 16.71 28.28
CA ASP A 476 -0.63 17.32 29.00
C ASP A 476 0.42 17.93 28.07
N ILE A 477 1.43 18.60 28.63
CA ILE A 477 2.52 19.27 27.88
C ILE A 477 3.39 18.35 27.01
N ALA A 478 3.19 17.03 27.08
CA ALA A 478 3.85 16.02 26.26
C ALA A 478 2.93 15.41 25.18
N GLY A 479 1.68 15.88 25.08
CA GLY A 479 0.66 15.32 24.20
C GLY A 479 -0.02 14.05 24.74
N VAL A 480 0.16 13.72 26.02
CA VAL A 480 -0.47 12.56 26.65
C VAL A 480 -1.84 12.96 27.18
N ARG A 481 -2.89 12.22 26.81
CA ARG A 481 -4.27 12.49 27.24
C ARG A 481 -4.38 12.55 28.77
N VAL A 482 -4.95 13.64 29.29
CA VAL A 482 -5.36 13.74 30.69
C VAL A 482 -6.57 12.82 30.90
N VAL A 483 -6.52 12.02 31.96
CA VAL A 483 -7.62 11.14 32.37
C VAL A 483 -7.97 11.48 33.81
N GLU A 484 -9.18 12.02 34.02
CA GLU A 484 -9.71 12.17 35.36
C GLU A 484 -9.87 10.81 36.02
N GLU A 485 -9.09 10.55 37.08
CA GLU A 485 -9.44 9.50 38.02
C GLU A 485 -10.74 9.90 38.73
N LYS A 486 -11.84 9.23 38.37
CA LYS A 486 -13.06 9.25 39.17
C LYS A 486 -12.74 8.70 40.55
N LYS A 487 -12.47 9.59 41.51
CA LYS A 487 -12.32 9.27 42.93
C LYS A 487 -13.48 8.37 43.33
N SER A 488 -13.17 7.14 43.72
CA SER A 488 -14.15 6.22 44.28
C SER A 488 -14.72 6.86 45.54
N GLY A 489 -16.03 7.11 45.54
CA GLY A 489 -16.75 7.49 46.75
C GLY A 489 -16.54 6.43 47.82
N LYS A 490 -16.30 6.88 49.06
CA LYS A 490 -16.35 6.03 50.25
C LYS A 490 -17.80 5.76 50.64
#